data_AF-A0A651I0W3-F1
#
_entry.id   AF-A0A651I0W3-F1
#
_cell.length_a   1.000
_cell.length_b   1.000
_cell.length_c   1.000
_cell.angle_alpha   90.00
_cell.angle_beta   90.00
_cell.angle_gamma   90.00
#
_symmetry.space_group_name_H-M   'P 1'
#
loop_
_entity.id
_entity.type
_entity.pdbx_description
1 polymer ?
#
loop_
_entity_poly.entity_id
_entity_poly.type
_entity_poly.pdbx_seq_one_letter_code
_entity_poly.pdbx_strand_id
1 'polypeptide(L)'
;MKYTYLFILSALVLLTLTSIPKTSAQQTNRTVLVEQFSNTRCGICANRIPTFWQTVSDFEEDVILLSFYSSTPYSNCELYQASRSLNDERISFYNIFGTPTLHINGERAPTNIWSNAASFLNGLTGSSSEIRIETGFSPSGSHGDGFASVLLYNEFEGLEEFVLHAYLVEKNVTAGTLPSYRNHHNVARIQLTPNTGLPIDKVADIQQNFSFDFEINQSWDNENLAVIAFVQGQNSSEVYNAAKGGAVISNTDAFGTEKKMSLFPNPAKNEITITTATGGKKTLQIFNILGKMVHKMEFDGPYTTINTSHFQRGLYLVRLESGGSPLRTLRLVLE
;
A
#
# COMPACT_ATOMS: atom_id res chain seq x y z
N MET A 1 -7.23 -88.39 16.13
CA MET A 1 -6.85 -87.57 14.97
C MET A 1 -7.56 -86.23 15.08
N LYS A 2 -6.88 -85.16 15.48
CA LYS A 2 -7.44 -83.80 15.58
C LYS A 2 -6.61 -82.89 14.68
N TYR A 3 -7.26 -82.31 13.68
CA TYR A 3 -6.71 -81.33 12.75
C TYR A 3 -6.61 -79.97 13.43
N THR A 4 -5.46 -79.31 13.30
CA THR A 4 -5.21 -77.93 13.74
C THR A 4 -5.28 -77.04 12.50
N TYR A 5 -6.28 -76.17 12.41
CA TYR A 5 -6.41 -75.19 11.33
C TYR A 5 -5.66 -73.89 11.71
N LEU A 6 -4.71 -73.51 10.85
CA LEU A 6 -3.96 -72.26 10.90
C LEU A 6 -4.73 -71.22 10.06
N PHE A 7 -5.31 -70.20 10.71
CA PHE A 7 -5.93 -69.05 10.03
C PHE A 7 -4.87 -67.97 9.83
N ILE A 8 -4.49 -67.72 8.57
CA ILE A 8 -3.70 -66.54 8.17
C ILE A 8 -4.71 -65.46 7.74
N LEU A 9 -4.86 -64.42 8.56
CA LEU A 9 -5.59 -63.21 8.17
C LEU A 9 -4.65 -62.32 7.35
N SER A 10 -4.91 -62.19 6.05
CA SER A 10 -4.30 -61.17 5.20
C SER A 10 -5.01 -59.83 5.43
N ALA A 11 -4.34 -58.89 6.10
CA ALA A 11 -4.81 -57.52 6.24
C ALA A 11 -4.50 -56.75 4.94
N LEU A 12 -5.52 -56.61 4.08
CA LEU A 12 -5.51 -55.73 2.92
C LEU A 12 -5.65 -54.28 3.42
N VAL A 13 -4.53 -53.55 3.52
CA VAL A 13 -4.53 -52.13 3.83
C VAL A 13 -4.98 -51.37 2.59
N LEU A 14 -6.26 -50.98 2.57
CA LEU A 14 -6.84 -50.10 1.56
C LEU A 14 -6.31 -48.67 1.81
N LEU A 15 -5.34 -48.22 1.02
CA LEU A 15 -4.89 -46.83 0.99
C LEU A 15 -6.04 -45.97 0.43
N THR A 16 -6.85 -45.36 1.29
CA THR A 16 -7.77 -44.31 0.85
C THR A 16 -6.96 -43.05 0.56
N LEU A 17 -6.73 -42.77 -0.72
CA LEU A 17 -6.34 -41.45 -1.20
C LEU A 17 -7.44 -40.46 -0.82
N THR A 18 -7.34 -39.89 0.37
CA THR A 18 -8.13 -38.72 0.75
C THR A 18 -7.61 -37.56 -0.10
N SER A 19 -8.40 -37.12 -1.07
CA SER A 19 -8.17 -35.88 -1.80
C SER A 19 -8.02 -34.75 -0.79
N ILE A 20 -6.80 -34.24 -0.64
CA ILE A 20 -6.54 -33.01 0.10
C ILE A 20 -7.44 -31.95 -0.55
N PRO A 21 -8.36 -31.33 0.19
CA PRO A 21 -9.15 -30.24 -0.38
C PRO A 21 -8.16 -29.17 -0.83
N LYS A 22 -8.18 -28.84 -2.13
CA LYS A 22 -7.47 -27.67 -2.63
C LYS A 22 -8.01 -26.47 -1.86
N THR A 23 -7.19 -25.90 -0.98
CA THR A 23 -7.41 -24.59 -0.39
C THR A 23 -7.77 -23.66 -1.54
N SER A 24 -8.95 -23.04 -1.51
CA SER A 24 -9.32 -22.06 -2.53
C SER A 24 -8.30 -20.93 -2.47
N ALA A 25 -7.69 -20.59 -3.60
CA ALA A 25 -6.83 -19.41 -3.72
C ALA A 25 -7.63 -18.19 -3.24
N GLN A 26 -7.12 -17.50 -2.22
CA GLN A 26 -7.75 -16.28 -1.73
C GLN A 26 -7.42 -15.16 -2.73
N GLN A 27 -8.42 -14.37 -3.12
CA GLN A 27 -8.25 -13.29 -4.10
C GLN A 27 -9.01 -12.06 -3.62
N THR A 28 -8.63 -10.88 -4.12
CA THR A 28 -9.34 -9.61 -3.91
C THR A 28 -9.81 -9.03 -5.24
N ASN A 29 -10.62 -7.98 -5.22
CA ASN A 29 -10.99 -7.28 -6.44
C ASN A 29 -9.74 -6.58 -7.01
N ARG A 30 -9.56 -6.66 -8.33
CA ARG A 30 -8.57 -5.87 -9.04
C ARG A 30 -9.16 -4.49 -9.31
N THR A 31 -8.52 -3.46 -8.77
CA THR A 31 -8.79 -2.07 -9.12
C THR A 31 -8.05 -1.74 -10.41
N VAL A 32 -8.77 -1.18 -11.38
CA VAL A 32 -8.20 -0.71 -12.63
C VAL A 32 -7.51 0.62 -12.40
N LEU A 33 -6.21 0.70 -12.67
CA LEU A 33 -5.47 1.96 -12.64
C LEU A 33 -5.46 2.59 -14.02
N VAL A 34 -5.95 3.83 -14.12
CA VAL A 34 -5.82 4.68 -15.30
C VAL A 34 -4.81 5.77 -15.00
N GLU A 35 -3.69 5.76 -15.71
CA GLU A 35 -2.69 6.82 -15.68
C GLU A 35 -2.90 7.76 -16.87
N GLN A 36 -3.20 9.02 -16.57
CA GLN A 36 -3.49 10.04 -17.56
C GLN A 36 -2.35 11.05 -17.65
N PHE A 37 -1.86 11.28 -18.87
CA PHE A 37 -0.84 12.28 -19.17
C PHE A 37 -1.47 13.43 -19.94
N SER A 38 -1.43 14.63 -19.35
CA SER A 38 -2.10 15.82 -19.89
C SER A 38 -1.23 17.07 -19.87
N ASN A 39 -1.78 18.20 -20.28
CA ASN A 39 -1.19 19.53 -20.19
C ASN A 39 -2.33 20.55 -20.06
N THR A 40 -2.25 21.46 -19.07
CA THR A 40 -3.33 22.42 -18.75
C THR A 40 -3.68 23.38 -19.89
N ARG A 41 -2.79 23.50 -20.90
CA ARG A 41 -2.93 24.40 -22.05
C ARG A 41 -3.23 23.65 -23.35
N CYS A 42 -3.35 22.32 -23.30
CA CYS A 42 -3.60 21.47 -24.46
C CYS A 42 -5.08 21.48 -24.86
N GLY A 43 -5.38 22.05 -26.04
CA GLY A 43 -6.76 22.12 -26.56
C GLY A 43 -7.40 20.76 -26.83
N ILE A 44 -6.62 19.76 -27.29
CA ILE A 44 -7.15 18.40 -27.50
C ILE A 44 -7.48 17.73 -26.16
N CYS A 45 -6.65 17.97 -25.13
CA CYS A 45 -6.85 17.49 -23.77
C CYS A 45 -8.14 18.08 -23.20
N ALA A 46 -8.36 19.39 -23.40
CA ALA A 46 -9.58 20.09 -23.02
C ALA A 46 -10.86 19.53 -23.67
N ASN A 47 -10.75 18.96 -24.88
CA ASN A 47 -11.88 18.36 -25.58
C ASN A 47 -12.17 16.91 -25.18
N ARG A 48 -11.19 16.19 -24.61
CA ARG A 48 -11.29 14.73 -24.39
C ARG A 48 -11.37 14.36 -22.92
N ILE A 49 -10.53 14.95 -22.08
CA ILE A 49 -10.37 14.56 -20.69
C ILE A 49 -11.62 14.84 -19.85
N PRO A 50 -12.31 15.99 -19.97
CA PRO A 50 -13.53 16.22 -19.19
C PRO A 50 -14.61 15.16 -19.41
N THR A 51 -14.85 14.78 -20.68
CA THR A 51 -15.83 13.73 -21.02
C THR A 51 -15.36 12.36 -20.55
N PHE A 52 -14.06 12.05 -20.69
CA PHE A 52 -13.50 10.80 -20.18
C PHE A 52 -13.64 10.70 -18.66
N TRP A 53 -13.40 11.79 -17.93
CA TRP A 53 -13.57 11.85 -16.47
C TRP A 53 -15.01 11.58 -16.05
N GLN A 54 -16.01 12.13 -16.74
CA GLN A 54 -17.42 11.84 -16.45
C GLN A 54 -17.71 10.33 -16.51
N THR A 55 -17.09 9.62 -17.45
CA THR A 55 -17.21 8.15 -17.48
C THR A 55 -16.44 7.50 -16.34
N VAL A 56 -15.19 7.87 -16.08
CA VAL A 56 -14.38 7.26 -15.02
C VAL A 56 -15.00 7.46 -13.63
N SER A 57 -15.65 8.61 -13.37
CA SER A 57 -16.32 8.87 -12.09
C SER A 57 -17.49 7.92 -11.84
N ASP A 58 -18.12 7.38 -12.88
CA ASP A 58 -19.18 6.36 -12.73
C ASP A 58 -18.62 5.01 -12.26
N PHE A 59 -17.29 4.82 -12.29
CA PHE A 59 -16.58 3.61 -11.88
C PHE A 59 -15.66 3.85 -10.68
N GLU A 60 -15.88 4.89 -9.87
CA GLU A 60 -14.91 5.32 -8.84
C GLU A 60 -14.59 4.26 -7.76
N GLU A 61 -15.44 3.26 -7.59
CA GLU A 61 -15.22 2.11 -6.69
C GLU A 61 -14.21 1.09 -7.25
N ASP A 62 -14.15 0.93 -8.57
CA ASP A 62 -13.36 -0.10 -9.26
C ASP A 62 -12.21 0.47 -10.10
N VAL A 63 -12.22 1.78 -10.36
CA VAL A 63 -11.26 2.47 -11.24
C VAL A 63 -10.64 3.67 -10.52
N ILE A 64 -9.32 3.69 -10.48
CA ILE A 64 -8.54 4.83 -9.97
C ILE A 64 -7.94 5.59 -11.15
N LEU A 65 -8.26 6.88 -11.28
CA LEU A 65 -7.50 7.81 -12.11
C LEU A 65 -6.30 8.37 -11.34
N LEU A 66 -5.12 8.38 -11.97
CA LEU A 66 -3.92 9.09 -11.51
C LEU A 66 -3.43 10.01 -12.64
N SER A 67 -3.37 11.32 -12.39
CA SER A 67 -3.06 12.32 -13.41
C SER A 67 -1.64 12.88 -13.28
N PHE A 68 -0.90 12.80 -14.38
CA PHE A 68 0.41 13.40 -14.61
C PHE A 68 0.31 14.49 -15.68
N TYR A 69 1.23 15.46 -15.63
CA TYR A 69 1.25 16.61 -16.53
C TYR A 69 2.59 16.70 -17.25
N SER A 70 2.55 16.91 -18.56
CA SER A 70 3.73 16.97 -19.42
C SER A 70 4.09 18.41 -19.78
N SER A 71 5.38 18.63 -20.05
CA SER A 71 5.88 19.82 -20.76
C SER A 71 5.39 19.91 -22.22
N THR A 72 4.83 18.83 -22.76
CA THR A 72 4.30 18.77 -24.13
C THR A 72 2.78 18.92 -24.14
N PRO A 73 2.20 19.82 -24.96
CA PRO A 73 2.87 20.68 -25.96
C PRO A 73 3.41 22.01 -25.40
N TYR A 74 3.06 22.37 -24.16
CA TYR A 74 3.45 23.66 -23.58
C TYR A 74 4.20 23.50 -22.26
N SER A 75 5.48 23.87 -22.25
CA SER A 75 6.34 23.68 -21.08
C SER A 75 5.93 24.53 -19.89
N ASN A 76 5.18 25.61 -20.11
CA ASN A 76 4.60 26.47 -19.06
C ASN A 76 3.26 25.96 -18.49
N CYS A 77 2.94 24.68 -18.65
CA CYS A 77 1.84 24.01 -17.96
C CYS A 77 2.01 24.09 -16.44
N GLU A 78 1.06 24.70 -15.74
CA GLU A 78 1.15 25.01 -14.31
C GLU A 78 1.35 23.76 -13.46
N LEU A 79 0.62 22.69 -13.77
CA LEU A 79 0.67 21.43 -13.01
C LEU A 79 1.90 20.59 -13.34
N TYR A 80 2.44 20.71 -14.56
CA TYR A 80 3.77 20.16 -14.87
C TYR A 80 4.84 20.88 -14.07
N GLN A 81 4.80 22.22 -14.09
CA GLN A 81 5.76 23.08 -13.41
C GLN A 81 5.77 22.88 -11.89
N ALA A 82 4.63 22.61 -11.29
CA ALA A 82 4.50 22.34 -9.85
C ALA A 82 5.14 21.02 -9.41
N SER A 83 5.23 20.02 -10.30
CA SER A 83 5.66 18.66 -9.98
C SER A 83 6.59 18.08 -11.07
N ARG A 84 7.59 18.84 -11.55
CA ARG A 84 8.35 18.47 -12.75
C ARG A 84 9.01 17.09 -12.67
N SER A 85 9.75 16.81 -11.59
CA SER A 85 10.55 15.57 -11.46
C SER A 85 9.70 14.31 -11.62
N LEU A 86 8.66 14.16 -10.79
CA LEU A 86 7.78 12.99 -10.85
C LEU A 86 7.05 12.85 -12.19
N ASN A 87 6.72 13.99 -12.82
CA ASN A 87 6.05 13.98 -14.11
C ASN A 87 7.00 13.50 -15.21
N ASP A 88 8.21 14.07 -15.27
CA ASP A 88 9.21 13.72 -16.28
C ASP A 88 9.64 12.25 -16.14
N GLU A 89 9.78 11.76 -14.92
CA GLU A 89 10.12 10.36 -14.63
C GLU A 89 9.04 9.39 -15.13
N ARG A 90 7.76 9.65 -14.80
CA ARG A 90 6.67 8.78 -15.26
C ARG A 90 6.41 8.88 -16.76
N ILE A 91 6.60 10.06 -17.35
CA ILE A 91 6.58 10.28 -18.80
C ILE A 91 7.69 9.50 -19.50
N SER A 92 8.90 9.53 -18.94
CA SER A 92 10.05 8.79 -19.48
C SER A 92 9.83 7.28 -19.38
N PHE A 93 9.27 6.78 -18.28
CA PHE A 93 8.97 5.36 -18.10
C PHE A 93 8.10 4.81 -19.24
N TYR A 94 7.05 5.54 -19.63
CA TYR A 94 6.14 5.13 -20.71
C TYR A 94 6.49 5.66 -22.11
N ASN A 95 7.60 6.39 -22.25
CA ASN A 95 7.96 7.07 -23.51
C ASN A 95 6.81 7.93 -24.07
N ILE A 96 6.22 8.80 -23.25
CA ILE A 96 5.08 9.64 -23.67
C ILE A 96 5.55 10.83 -24.52
N PHE A 97 5.19 10.83 -25.80
CA PHE A 97 5.57 11.91 -26.74
C PHE A 97 4.47 12.97 -26.97
N GLY A 98 3.28 12.80 -26.40
CA GLY A 98 2.17 13.72 -26.64
C GLY A 98 1.02 13.57 -25.67
N THR A 99 0.22 14.62 -25.57
CA THR A 99 -0.96 14.69 -24.69
C THR A 99 -2.24 14.95 -25.49
N PRO A 100 -3.40 14.38 -25.10
CA PRO A 100 -3.56 13.46 -23.98
C PRO A 100 -3.12 12.02 -24.34
N THR A 101 -2.50 11.33 -23.39
CA THR A 101 -2.20 9.88 -23.48
C THR A 101 -2.70 9.18 -22.22
N LEU A 102 -3.24 7.97 -22.35
CA LEU A 102 -3.69 7.14 -21.25
C LEU A 102 -2.92 5.82 -21.25
N HIS A 103 -2.54 5.35 -20.06
CA HIS A 103 -2.16 3.96 -19.81
C HIS A 103 -3.16 3.36 -18.83
N ILE A 104 -3.60 2.13 -19.08
CA ILE A 104 -4.58 1.41 -18.26
C ILE A 104 -3.93 0.10 -17.83
N ASN A 105 -3.82 -0.10 -16.52
CA ASN A 105 -3.08 -1.20 -15.90
C ASN A 105 -1.65 -1.37 -16.45
N GLY A 106 -0.99 -0.26 -16.78
CA GLY A 106 0.37 -0.28 -17.33
C GLY A 106 0.47 -0.36 -18.85
N GLU A 107 -0.63 -0.61 -19.54
CA GLU A 107 -0.65 -0.76 -21.00
C GLU A 107 -1.22 0.49 -21.69
N ARG A 108 -0.65 0.86 -22.84
CA ARG A 108 -1.14 2.04 -23.56
C ARG A 108 -2.58 1.83 -24.01
N ALA A 109 -3.47 2.74 -23.63
CA ALA A 109 -4.88 2.65 -24.00
C ALA A 109 -5.07 2.73 -25.53
N PRO A 110 -6.04 2.00 -26.09
CA PRO A 110 -6.32 2.05 -27.52
C PRO A 110 -6.88 3.42 -27.93
N THR A 111 -6.71 3.80 -29.19
CA THR A 111 -7.10 5.13 -29.69
C THR A 111 -8.60 5.42 -29.59
N ASN A 112 -9.44 4.39 -29.65
CA ASN A 112 -10.90 4.50 -29.53
C ASN A 112 -11.40 4.63 -28.07
N ILE A 113 -10.50 4.63 -27.07
CA ILE A 113 -10.87 4.79 -25.66
C ILE A 113 -11.70 6.06 -25.42
N TRP A 114 -11.39 7.14 -26.15
CA TRP A 114 -12.06 8.44 -26.02
C TRP A 114 -13.54 8.44 -26.43
N SER A 115 -13.98 7.44 -27.20
CA SER A 115 -15.38 7.28 -27.62
C SER A 115 -16.05 6.03 -27.02
N ASN A 116 -15.30 5.16 -26.34
CA ASN A 116 -15.79 3.87 -25.86
C ASN A 116 -15.31 3.52 -24.43
N ALA A 117 -15.00 4.53 -23.62
CA ALA A 117 -14.45 4.34 -22.29
C ALA A 117 -15.29 3.42 -21.40
N ALA A 118 -16.62 3.62 -21.37
CA ALA A 118 -17.50 2.83 -20.50
C ALA A 118 -17.48 1.33 -20.83
N SER A 119 -17.58 0.96 -22.11
CA SER A 119 -17.51 -0.45 -22.52
C SER A 119 -16.13 -1.04 -22.26
N PHE A 120 -15.06 -0.25 -22.43
CA PHE A 120 -13.70 -0.71 -22.18
C PHE A 120 -13.48 -0.97 -20.69
N LEU A 121 -13.86 -0.04 -19.82
CA LEU A 121 -13.71 -0.16 -18.36
C LEU A 121 -14.58 -1.30 -17.81
N ASN A 122 -15.82 -1.44 -18.28
CA ASN A 122 -16.69 -2.58 -17.93
C ASN A 122 -16.05 -3.94 -18.23
N GLY A 123 -15.23 -4.04 -19.29
CA GLY A 123 -14.51 -5.27 -19.63
C GLY A 123 -13.33 -5.59 -18.72
N LEU A 124 -12.89 -4.64 -17.88
CA LEU A 124 -11.77 -4.79 -16.97
C LEU A 124 -12.20 -4.87 -15.50
N THR A 125 -13.25 -4.15 -15.14
CA THR A 125 -13.84 -4.12 -13.79
C THR A 125 -14.45 -5.48 -13.43
N GLY A 126 -14.45 -5.83 -12.15
CA GLY A 126 -14.95 -7.13 -11.66
C GLY A 126 -13.97 -8.30 -11.85
N SER A 127 -12.75 -8.03 -12.34
CA SER A 127 -11.66 -9.00 -12.31
C SER A 127 -11.07 -9.13 -10.90
N SER A 128 -10.43 -10.26 -10.61
CA SER A 128 -9.73 -10.49 -9.34
C SER A 128 -8.22 -10.26 -9.46
N SER A 129 -7.59 -9.99 -8.33
CA SER A 129 -6.15 -9.89 -8.15
C SER A 129 -5.72 -10.71 -6.94
N GLU A 130 -4.51 -11.26 -7.00
CA GLU A 130 -3.88 -11.98 -5.89
C GLU A 130 -3.10 -11.04 -4.97
N ILE A 131 -3.04 -9.75 -5.32
CA ILE A 131 -2.37 -8.71 -4.55
C ILE A 131 -3.43 -7.79 -3.99
N ARG A 132 -3.50 -7.67 -2.66
CA ARG A 132 -4.28 -6.64 -1.97
C ARG A 132 -3.38 -5.48 -1.57
N ILE A 133 -3.87 -4.27 -1.77
CA ILE A 133 -3.20 -3.05 -1.36
C ILE A 133 -4.19 -2.25 -0.50
N GLU A 134 -3.70 -1.70 0.60
CA GLU A 134 -4.38 -0.66 1.37
C GLU A 134 -3.42 0.52 1.53
N THR A 135 -3.95 1.74 1.50
CA THR A 135 -3.11 2.94 1.61
C THR A 135 -3.89 4.08 2.23
N GLY A 136 -3.17 5.14 2.59
CA GLY A 136 -3.71 6.36 3.17
C GLY A 136 -2.59 7.17 3.80
N PHE A 137 -2.95 8.23 4.50
CA PHE A 137 -1.99 9.02 5.26
C PHE A 137 -2.61 9.69 6.47
N SER A 138 -1.81 10.06 7.45
CA SER A 138 -2.23 10.88 8.59
C SER A 138 -1.53 12.24 8.53
N PRO A 139 -2.27 13.35 8.33
CA PRO A 139 -1.69 14.69 8.36
C PRO A 139 -1.42 15.19 9.78
N SER A 140 -0.37 15.99 9.94
CA SER A 140 -0.02 16.71 11.18
C SER A 140 0.63 18.06 10.84
N GLY A 141 -0.17 19.13 10.76
CA GLY A 141 0.32 20.44 10.32
C GLY A 141 0.80 20.41 8.87
N SER A 142 2.06 20.79 8.63
CA SER A 142 2.71 20.65 7.31
C SER A 142 3.31 19.26 7.07
N HIS A 143 3.09 18.31 7.98
CA HIS A 143 3.66 16.98 7.88
C HIS A 143 2.61 15.95 7.46
N GLY A 144 3.01 14.94 6.70
CA GLY A 144 2.19 13.80 6.34
C GLY A 144 2.90 12.47 6.59
N ASP A 145 2.24 11.58 7.32
CA ASP A 145 2.67 10.20 7.51
C ASP A 145 1.85 9.28 6.58
N GLY A 146 2.39 8.92 5.43
CA GLY A 146 1.79 7.99 4.48
C GLY A 146 2.05 6.52 4.82
N PHE A 147 1.16 5.64 4.38
CA PHE A 147 1.38 4.20 4.47
C PHE A 147 0.85 3.47 3.24
N ALA A 148 1.44 2.30 2.97
CA ALA A 148 0.88 1.31 2.08
C ALA A 148 1.09 -0.09 2.69
N SER A 149 0.03 -0.89 2.70
CA SER A 149 0.04 -2.28 3.15
C SER A 149 -0.20 -3.16 1.94
N VAL A 150 0.75 -4.03 1.62
CA VAL A 150 0.66 -4.96 0.49
C VAL A 150 0.58 -6.39 1.03
N LEU A 151 -0.42 -7.14 0.58
CA LEU A 151 -0.59 -8.55 0.91
C LEU A 151 -0.72 -9.35 -0.38
N LEU A 152 0.14 -10.36 -0.56
CA LEU A 152 0.03 -11.34 -1.64
C LEU A 152 -0.69 -12.57 -1.07
N TYR A 153 -1.76 -13.02 -1.71
CA TYR A 153 -2.50 -14.21 -1.24
C TYR A 153 -1.88 -15.54 -1.70
N ASN A 154 -1.11 -15.53 -2.78
CA ASN A 154 -0.42 -16.71 -3.29
C ASN A 154 1.05 -16.40 -3.56
N GLU A 155 1.87 -17.46 -3.61
CA GLU A 155 3.25 -17.33 -4.08
C GLU A 155 3.24 -17.13 -5.59
N PHE A 156 3.98 -16.12 -6.05
CA PHE A 156 4.12 -15.85 -7.47
C PHE A 156 5.31 -16.63 -8.03
N GLU A 157 5.04 -17.57 -8.93
CA GLU A 157 6.08 -18.25 -9.69
C GLU A 157 6.58 -17.37 -10.84
N GLY A 158 7.89 -17.38 -11.09
CA GLY A 158 8.51 -16.71 -12.23
C GLY A 158 9.52 -15.62 -11.88
N LEU A 159 10.12 -15.06 -12.93
CA LEU A 159 11.21 -14.08 -12.86
C LEU A 159 10.71 -12.62 -12.78
N GLU A 160 9.40 -12.39 -12.87
CA GLU A 160 8.85 -11.04 -12.70
C GLU A 160 9.01 -10.64 -11.24
N GLU A 161 9.70 -9.51 -11.00
CA GLU A 161 9.80 -8.90 -9.69
C GLU A 161 8.75 -7.81 -9.54
N PHE A 162 8.31 -7.54 -8.32
CA PHE A 162 7.27 -6.55 -8.06
C PHE A 162 7.82 -5.34 -7.33
N VAL A 163 7.34 -4.18 -7.72
CA VAL A 163 7.65 -2.91 -7.08
C VAL A 163 6.37 -2.16 -6.70
N LEU A 164 6.40 -1.53 -5.54
CA LEU A 164 5.39 -0.60 -5.07
C LEU A 164 5.74 0.82 -5.54
N HIS A 165 4.77 1.47 -6.17
CA HIS A 165 4.78 2.92 -6.35
C HIS A 165 3.70 3.55 -5.49
N ALA A 166 3.99 4.73 -4.93
CA ALA A 166 3.00 5.52 -4.21
C ALA A 166 3.16 7.03 -4.49
N TYR A 167 2.04 7.73 -4.60
CA TYR A 167 1.96 9.16 -4.87
C TYR A 167 0.95 9.82 -3.94
N LEU A 168 1.32 10.96 -3.37
CA LEU A 168 0.35 11.90 -2.83
C LEU A 168 -0.28 12.67 -4.00
N VAL A 169 -1.60 12.67 -4.04
CA VAL A 169 -2.39 13.37 -5.05
C VAL A 169 -3.31 14.40 -4.44
N GLU A 170 -3.56 15.47 -5.18
CA GLU A 170 -4.67 16.39 -4.90
C GLU A 170 -5.88 15.95 -5.74
N LYS A 171 -6.98 15.59 -5.07
CA LYS A 171 -8.17 14.99 -5.68
C LYS A 171 -8.84 15.93 -6.67
N ASN A 172 -8.91 17.21 -6.36
CA ASN A 172 -9.47 18.24 -7.24
C ASN A 172 -8.56 19.47 -7.25
N VAL A 173 -8.04 19.84 -8.43
CA VAL A 173 -7.21 21.03 -8.61
C VAL A 173 -7.82 21.93 -9.67
N THR A 174 -7.93 23.23 -9.38
CA THR A 174 -8.29 24.23 -10.39
C THR A 174 -7.03 24.91 -10.93
N ALA A 175 -6.68 24.65 -12.19
CA ALA A 175 -5.47 25.19 -12.82
C ALA A 175 -5.62 25.39 -14.33
N GLY A 176 -4.77 26.22 -14.92
CA GLY A 176 -4.77 26.52 -16.35
C GLY A 176 -5.71 27.65 -16.77
N THR A 177 -5.56 28.07 -18.03
CA THR A 177 -6.22 29.24 -18.60
C THR A 177 -7.35 28.90 -19.58
N LEU A 178 -7.47 27.65 -20.01
CA LEU A 178 -8.53 27.21 -20.92
C LEU A 178 -9.85 27.06 -20.16
N PRO A 179 -10.91 27.83 -20.46
CA PRO A 179 -12.14 27.82 -19.67
C PRO A 179 -12.80 26.45 -19.54
N SER A 180 -12.75 25.63 -20.59
CA SER A 180 -13.31 24.27 -20.61
C SER A 180 -12.46 23.21 -19.90
N TYR A 181 -11.25 23.56 -19.45
CA TYR A 181 -10.29 22.60 -18.91
C TYR A 181 -9.51 23.16 -17.72
N ARG A 182 -10.26 23.66 -16.74
CA ARG A 182 -9.70 24.19 -15.49
C ARG A 182 -9.72 23.21 -14.33
N ASN A 183 -10.59 22.21 -14.37
CA ASN A 183 -10.75 21.23 -13.28
C ASN A 183 -9.98 19.96 -13.62
N HIS A 184 -9.15 19.54 -12.67
CA HIS A 184 -8.22 18.43 -12.83
C HIS A 184 -8.38 17.49 -11.63
N HIS A 185 -8.28 16.18 -11.87
CA HIS A 185 -8.61 15.17 -10.87
C HIS A 185 -7.44 14.23 -10.57
N ASN A 186 -7.24 13.94 -9.28
CA ASN A 186 -6.17 13.07 -8.76
C ASN A 186 -4.79 13.43 -9.33
N VAL A 187 -4.42 14.70 -9.21
CA VAL A 187 -3.16 15.24 -9.74
C VAL A 187 -2.00 14.82 -8.84
N ALA A 188 -1.01 14.13 -9.39
CA ALA A 188 0.20 13.76 -8.67
C ALA A 188 0.99 15.00 -8.21
N ARG A 189 1.21 15.11 -6.89
CA ARG A 189 1.92 16.24 -6.26
C ARG A 189 3.26 15.83 -5.71
N ILE A 190 3.32 14.68 -5.04
CA ILE A 190 4.54 14.17 -4.42
C ILE A 190 4.62 12.69 -4.73
N GLN A 191 5.80 12.25 -5.16
CA GLN A 191 6.10 10.83 -5.27
C GLN A 191 6.69 10.34 -3.95
N LEU A 192 6.10 9.32 -3.36
CA LEU A 192 6.40 8.82 -2.01
C LEU A 192 7.39 7.65 -2.01
N THR A 193 7.63 7.05 -3.18
CA THR A 193 8.59 5.96 -3.41
C THR A 193 9.69 6.41 -4.36
N PRO A 194 10.85 5.73 -4.40
CA PRO A 194 11.82 5.94 -5.48
C PRO A 194 11.18 5.73 -6.87
N ASN A 195 11.83 6.27 -7.90
CA ASN A 195 11.34 6.20 -9.29
C ASN A 195 11.33 4.77 -9.84
N THR A 196 12.23 3.94 -9.32
CA THR A 196 12.27 2.51 -9.59
C THR A 196 11.23 1.71 -8.80
N GLY A 197 10.45 2.38 -7.94
CA GLY A 197 9.58 1.75 -6.95
C GLY A 197 10.36 1.16 -5.77
N LEU A 198 9.62 0.66 -4.77
CA LEU A 198 10.16 -0.12 -3.66
C LEU A 198 9.92 -1.61 -3.92
N PRO A 199 10.92 -2.49 -3.81
CA PRO A 199 10.72 -3.92 -4.03
C PRO A 199 9.72 -4.50 -3.03
N ILE A 200 8.94 -5.48 -3.51
CA ILE A 200 7.99 -6.26 -2.72
C ILE A 200 8.47 -7.71 -2.69
N ASP A 201 8.55 -8.30 -1.50
CA ASP A 201 8.86 -9.72 -1.36
C ASP A 201 7.69 -10.56 -1.88
N LYS A 202 7.95 -11.54 -2.76
CA LYS A 202 6.92 -12.43 -3.33
C LYS A 202 6.48 -13.55 -2.38
N VAL A 203 6.28 -13.23 -1.11
CA VAL A 203 5.89 -14.21 -0.07
C VAL A 203 4.39 -14.14 0.17
N ALA A 204 3.71 -15.28 0.02
CA ALA A 204 2.27 -15.41 0.27
C ALA A 204 1.92 -15.19 1.74
N ASP A 205 0.71 -14.69 1.98
CA ASP A 205 0.08 -14.52 3.29
C ASP A 205 0.86 -13.67 4.30
N ILE A 206 1.88 -12.93 3.84
CA ILE A 206 2.63 -11.98 4.66
C ILE A 206 2.30 -10.56 4.19
N GLN A 207 1.67 -9.79 5.07
CA GLN A 207 1.45 -8.37 4.86
C GLN A 207 2.76 -7.60 5.05
N GLN A 208 3.19 -6.91 4.00
CA GLN A 208 4.32 -6.00 3.98
C GLN A 208 3.82 -4.58 4.16
N ASN A 209 4.38 -3.87 5.14
CA ASN A 209 3.97 -2.51 5.47
C ASN A 209 5.08 -1.53 5.11
N PHE A 210 4.72 -0.55 4.29
CA PHE A 210 5.57 0.56 3.86
C PHE A 210 5.08 1.84 4.52
N SER A 211 6.01 2.70 4.91
CA SER A 211 5.71 4.01 5.52
C SER A 211 6.48 5.09 4.79
N PHE A 212 5.82 6.22 4.58
CA PHE A 212 6.33 7.36 3.84
C PHE A 212 6.20 8.61 4.71
N ASP A 213 7.25 9.41 4.72
CA ASP A 213 7.32 10.67 5.44
C ASP A 213 7.42 11.77 4.40
N PHE A 214 6.52 12.75 4.44
CA PHE A 214 6.49 13.82 3.43
C PHE A 214 5.97 15.14 3.99
N GLU A 215 6.43 16.23 3.37
CA GLU A 215 5.94 17.57 3.66
C GLU A 215 4.70 17.89 2.82
N ILE A 216 3.65 18.32 3.50
CA ILE A 216 2.40 18.84 2.93
C ILE A 216 2.52 20.35 2.83
N ASN A 217 2.28 20.89 1.63
CA ASN A 217 2.10 22.33 1.49
C ASN A 217 0.86 22.75 2.28
N GLN A 218 1.03 23.63 3.27
CA GLN A 218 -0.04 24.08 4.16
C GLN A 218 -1.20 24.78 3.43
N SER A 219 -1.02 25.20 2.17
CA SER A 219 -2.12 25.71 1.34
C SER A 219 -3.04 24.63 0.78
N TRP A 220 -2.66 23.35 0.87
CA TRP A 220 -3.48 22.23 0.43
C TRP A 220 -4.45 21.82 1.53
N ASP A 221 -5.68 21.56 1.13
CA ASP A 221 -6.69 20.99 2.01
C ASP A 221 -6.45 19.48 2.16
N ASN A 222 -6.21 19.03 3.39
CA ASN A 222 -6.00 17.62 3.70
C ASN A 222 -7.18 16.74 3.28
N GLU A 223 -8.42 17.25 3.35
CA GLU A 223 -9.60 16.52 2.86
C GLU A 223 -9.60 16.39 1.34
N ASN A 224 -8.86 17.24 0.63
CA ASN A 224 -8.66 17.18 -0.81
C ASN A 224 -7.41 16.37 -1.21
N LEU A 225 -6.68 15.78 -0.26
CA LEU A 225 -5.52 14.94 -0.53
C LEU A 225 -5.87 13.43 -0.42
N ALA A 226 -5.11 12.61 -1.13
CA ALA A 226 -5.14 11.16 -1.02
C ALA A 226 -3.78 10.56 -1.39
N VAL A 227 -3.49 9.36 -0.93
CA VAL A 227 -2.41 8.52 -1.44
C VAL A 227 -3.00 7.55 -2.46
N ILE A 228 -2.37 7.47 -3.64
CA ILE A 228 -2.60 6.39 -4.61
C ILE A 228 -1.35 5.53 -4.62
N ALA A 229 -1.52 4.24 -4.37
CA ALA A 229 -0.45 3.25 -4.38
C ALA A 229 -0.80 2.10 -5.33
N PHE A 230 0.19 1.56 -6.03
CA PHE A 230 -0.01 0.44 -6.95
C PHE A 230 1.21 -0.47 -7.02
N VAL A 231 0.96 -1.75 -7.26
CA VAL A 231 2.01 -2.75 -7.52
C VAL A 231 2.18 -2.91 -9.02
N GLN A 232 3.40 -2.67 -9.49
CA GLN A 232 3.79 -2.80 -10.88
C GLN A 232 4.85 -3.91 -11.01
N GLY A 233 4.86 -4.59 -12.15
CA GLY A 233 6.01 -5.38 -12.55
C GLY A 233 7.27 -4.51 -12.63
N GLN A 234 8.41 -5.05 -12.23
CA GLN A 234 9.69 -4.35 -12.34
C GLN A 234 10.28 -4.50 -13.75
N ASN A 235 10.02 -5.63 -14.39
CA ASN A 235 10.54 -5.96 -15.72
C ASN A 235 9.47 -5.75 -16.81
N SER A 236 8.23 -5.49 -16.41
CA SER A 236 7.09 -5.17 -17.26
C SER A 236 6.43 -3.87 -16.82
N SER A 237 5.60 -3.27 -17.68
CA SER A 237 4.78 -2.13 -17.27
C SER A 237 3.48 -2.55 -16.56
N GLU A 238 3.16 -3.84 -16.48
CA GLU A 238 1.88 -4.34 -15.97
C GLU A 238 1.63 -3.88 -14.52
N VAL A 239 0.43 -3.36 -14.27
CA VAL A 239 -0.05 -3.02 -12.92
C VAL A 239 -0.99 -4.11 -12.41
N TYR A 240 -0.61 -4.78 -11.33
CA TYR A 240 -1.29 -5.95 -10.78
C TYR A 240 -2.46 -5.61 -9.86
N ASN A 241 -2.33 -4.53 -9.08
CA ASN A 241 -3.43 -3.91 -8.37
C ASN A 241 -3.10 -2.47 -7.96
N ALA A 242 -4.11 -1.70 -7.58
CA ALA A 242 -3.97 -0.34 -7.08
C ALA A 242 -4.92 -0.09 -5.89
N ALA A 243 -4.61 0.90 -5.07
CA ALA A 243 -5.47 1.38 -4.00
C ALA A 243 -5.36 2.90 -3.87
N LYS A 244 -6.44 3.52 -3.37
CA LYS A 244 -6.50 4.94 -3.06
C LYS A 244 -7.05 5.11 -1.66
N GLY A 245 -6.38 5.93 -0.84
CA GLY A 245 -6.79 6.22 0.52
C GLY A 245 -6.62 7.69 0.85
N GLY A 246 -7.65 8.29 1.46
CA GLY A 246 -7.63 9.68 1.91
C GLY A 246 -6.84 9.88 3.20
N ALA A 247 -7.03 11.07 3.79
CA ALA A 247 -6.57 11.35 5.14
C ALA A 247 -7.31 10.43 6.13
N VAL A 248 -6.54 9.66 6.88
CA VAL A 248 -7.02 8.90 8.03
C VAL A 248 -6.82 9.78 9.25
N ILE A 249 -7.90 10.43 9.67
CA ILE A 249 -7.94 11.11 10.96
C ILE A 249 -8.01 10.00 12.00
N SER A 250 -6.86 9.61 12.55
CA SER A 250 -6.89 8.92 13.83
C SER A 250 -7.48 9.92 14.83
N ASN A 251 -8.69 9.63 15.33
CA ASN A 251 -9.23 10.30 16.51
C ASN A 251 -8.37 9.92 17.72
N THR A 252 -7.19 10.50 17.75
CA THR A 252 -6.24 10.48 18.85
C THR A 252 -5.62 11.86 18.93
N ASP A 253 -6.43 12.83 19.35
CA ASP A 253 -5.98 13.90 20.23
C ASP A 253 -5.47 13.27 21.53
N ALA A 254 -4.34 12.55 21.47
CA ALA A 254 -3.56 12.05 22.60
C ALA A 254 -2.30 11.25 22.16
N PHE A 255 -1.74 11.44 20.96
CA PHE A 255 -0.43 10.85 20.62
C PHE A 255 0.41 11.85 19.84
N GLY A 256 0.80 12.90 20.56
CA GLY A 256 1.93 13.72 20.15
C GLY A 256 3.16 12.84 19.96
N THR A 257 3.72 12.91 18.75
CA THR A 257 5.18 13.01 18.57
C THR A 257 6.06 11.91 19.20
N GLU A 258 5.73 10.62 19.16
CA GLU A 258 6.75 9.56 19.36
C GLU A 258 6.50 8.25 18.57
N LYS A 259 6.70 8.31 17.25
CA LYS A 259 6.86 7.12 16.37
C LYS A 259 8.32 6.62 16.32
N LYS A 260 8.99 6.34 17.45
CA LYS A 260 10.29 5.61 17.40
C LYS A 260 10.51 4.56 18.50
N MET A 261 9.48 3.78 18.84
CA MET A 261 9.73 2.55 19.63
C MET A 261 10.05 1.37 18.71
N SER A 262 11.16 0.66 18.92
CA SER A 262 11.49 -0.62 18.28
C SER A 262 11.91 -1.66 19.32
N LEU A 263 11.85 -2.96 18.96
CA LEU A 263 12.31 -4.05 19.82
C LEU A 263 13.15 -5.06 19.03
N PHE A 264 14.26 -5.53 19.60
CA PHE A 264 15.14 -6.52 18.99
C PHE A 264 15.92 -7.32 20.05
N PRO A 265 16.30 -8.58 19.78
CA PRO A 265 15.88 -9.38 18.62
C PRO A 265 14.39 -9.76 18.71
N ASN A 266 13.80 -10.10 17.56
CA ASN A 266 12.46 -10.67 17.46
C ASN A 266 12.39 -11.57 16.21
N PRO A 267 12.29 -12.90 16.34
CA PRO A 267 12.11 -13.66 17.57
C PRO A 267 13.27 -13.57 18.57
N ALA A 268 12.97 -13.66 19.87
CA ALA A 268 13.95 -13.55 20.95
C ALA A 268 14.01 -14.83 21.79
N LYS A 269 15.21 -15.17 22.29
CA LYS A 269 15.41 -16.33 23.17
C LYS A 269 15.49 -15.91 24.63
N ASN A 270 16.54 -15.17 24.96
CA ASN A 270 16.89 -14.88 26.35
C ASN A 270 16.73 -13.42 26.76
N GLU A 271 16.70 -12.49 25.80
CA GLU A 271 16.59 -11.06 26.06
C GLU A 271 16.01 -10.30 24.87
N ILE A 272 15.40 -9.16 25.16
CA ILE A 272 15.00 -8.16 24.19
C ILE A 272 15.51 -6.79 24.62
N THR A 273 15.89 -5.98 23.65
CA THR A 273 16.20 -4.57 23.80
C THR A 273 15.11 -3.76 23.16
N ILE A 274 14.65 -2.74 23.85
CA ILE A 274 13.66 -1.80 23.39
C ILE A 274 14.31 -0.44 23.28
N THR A 275 14.17 0.18 22.12
CA THR A 275 14.66 1.55 21.89
C THR A 275 13.48 2.48 21.66
N THR A 276 13.67 3.75 21.99
CA THR A 276 12.66 4.82 21.96
C THR A 276 13.24 6.07 21.32
N ALA A 277 12.38 6.99 20.86
CA ALA A 277 12.80 8.17 20.10
C ALA A 277 13.60 9.16 20.92
N THR A 278 13.19 9.33 22.17
CA THR A 278 13.76 10.29 23.10
C THR A 278 14.00 9.63 24.47
N GLY A 279 14.79 10.29 25.31
CA GLY A 279 15.00 9.89 26.71
C GLY A 279 13.75 10.04 27.58
N GLY A 280 13.91 9.97 28.90
CA GLY A 280 12.83 10.20 29.86
C GLY A 280 12.15 8.93 30.36
N LYS A 281 11.39 9.11 31.46
CA LYS A 281 10.71 8.05 32.21
C LYS A 281 9.54 7.44 31.45
N LYS A 282 9.56 6.13 31.30
CA LYS A 282 8.53 5.35 30.60
C LYS A 282 8.20 4.08 31.38
N THR A 283 6.96 3.63 31.25
CA THR A 283 6.48 2.38 31.83
C THR A 283 6.29 1.37 30.71
N LEU A 284 6.98 0.25 30.81
CA LEU A 284 6.85 -0.87 29.91
C LEU A 284 5.99 -1.97 30.52
N GLN A 285 5.13 -2.58 29.71
CA GLN A 285 4.26 -3.68 30.09
C GLN A 285 4.33 -4.77 29.03
N ILE A 286 4.40 -6.04 29.43
CA ILE A 286 4.31 -7.19 28.52
C ILE A 286 3.05 -7.98 28.87
N PHE A 287 2.27 -8.34 27.86
CA PHE A 287 1.04 -9.12 27.95
C PHE A 287 1.17 -10.41 27.16
N ASN A 288 0.58 -11.49 27.65
CA ASN A 288 0.39 -12.70 26.85
C ASN A 288 -0.80 -12.57 25.88
N ILE A 289 -1.03 -13.58 25.02
CA ILE A 289 -2.14 -13.59 24.05
C ILE A 289 -3.55 -13.52 24.68
N LEU A 290 -3.68 -13.86 25.96
CA LEU A 290 -4.95 -13.78 26.70
C LEU A 290 -5.17 -12.38 27.31
N GLY A 291 -4.28 -11.42 27.04
CA GLY A 291 -4.33 -10.07 27.59
C GLY A 291 -3.90 -9.98 29.06
N LYS A 292 -3.37 -11.06 29.65
CA LYS A 292 -2.83 -11.03 31.03
C LYS A 292 -1.46 -10.35 31.01
N MET A 293 -1.30 -9.33 31.84
CA MET A 293 0.00 -8.68 32.07
C MET A 293 0.94 -9.67 32.77
N VAL A 294 2.07 -9.96 32.14
CA VAL A 294 3.08 -10.90 32.63
C VAL A 294 4.36 -10.19 33.09
N HIS A 295 4.56 -8.94 32.68
CA HIS A 295 5.70 -8.12 33.11
C HIS A 295 5.34 -6.64 33.13
N LYS A 296 5.93 -5.90 34.06
CA LYS A 296 5.85 -4.45 34.13
C LYS A 296 7.16 -3.90 34.70
N MET A 297 7.71 -2.87 34.06
CA MET A 297 8.88 -2.16 34.56
C MET A 297 8.83 -0.67 34.20
N GLU A 298 9.60 0.14 34.92
CA GLU A 298 9.86 1.54 34.55
C GLU A 298 11.32 1.66 34.13
N PHE A 299 11.59 2.51 33.14
CA PHE A 299 12.95 2.86 32.74
C PHE A 299 13.03 4.34 32.37
N ASP A 300 14.21 4.92 32.54
CA ASP A 300 14.51 6.30 32.18
C ASP A 300 15.64 6.30 31.16
N GLY A 301 15.34 6.73 29.93
CA GLY A 301 16.32 6.80 28.87
C GLY A 301 15.79 6.34 27.50
N PRO A 302 16.67 6.37 26.48
CA PRO A 302 16.30 6.05 25.11
C PRO A 302 16.22 4.55 24.85
N TYR A 303 16.69 3.68 25.74
CA TYR A 303 16.58 2.23 25.61
C TYR A 303 16.53 1.50 26.95
N THR A 304 16.07 0.25 26.92
CA THR A 304 16.14 -0.70 28.04
C THR A 304 16.26 -2.13 27.52
N THR A 305 16.84 -3.02 28.32
CA THR A 305 16.95 -4.45 28.00
C THR A 305 16.17 -5.26 29.05
N ILE A 306 15.49 -6.29 28.59
CA ILE A 306 14.64 -7.17 29.39
C ILE A 306 15.12 -8.60 29.18
N ASN A 307 15.46 -9.29 30.27
CA ASN A 307 15.68 -10.72 30.22
C ASN A 307 14.35 -11.44 30.01
N THR A 308 14.24 -12.21 28.93
CA THR A 308 13.05 -12.98 28.57
C THR A 308 13.17 -14.49 28.81
N SER A 309 14.28 -14.97 29.39
CA SER A 309 14.55 -16.41 29.53
C SER A 309 13.57 -17.15 30.45
N HIS A 310 12.81 -16.41 31.26
CA HIS A 310 11.82 -16.96 32.20
C HIS A 310 10.39 -16.98 31.66
N PHE A 311 10.13 -16.38 30.48
CA PHE A 311 8.82 -16.42 29.85
C PHE A 311 8.64 -17.75 29.10
N GLN A 312 7.40 -18.21 29.01
CA GLN A 312 7.08 -19.34 28.15
C GLN A 312 7.24 -18.94 26.69
N ARG A 313 7.70 -19.88 25.85
CA ARG A 313 7.74 -19.71 24.41
C ARG A 313 6.36 -19.37 23.87
N GLY A 314 6.28 -18.44 22.93
CA GLY A 314 5.01 -18.00 22.36
C GLY A 314 4.95 -16.51 22.04
N LEU A 315 3.73 -16.05 21.78
CA LEU A 315 3.43 -14.69 21.33
C LEU A 315 3.08 -13.78 22.51
N TYR A 316 3.61 -12.56 22.47
CA TYR A 316 3.39 -11.52 23.47
C TYR A 316 3.13 -10.16 22.82
N LEU A 317 2.51 -9.26 23.57
CA LEU A 317 2.35 -7.84 23.24
C LEU A 317 3.15 -7.00 24.21
N VAL A 318 3.99 -6.11 23.71
CA VAL A 318 4.80 -5.18 24.48
C VAL A 318 4.20 -3.78 24.34
N ARG A 319 3.74 -3.20 25.44
CA ARG A 319 3.18 -1.85 25.51
C ARG A 319 4.14 -0.93 26.23
N LEU A 320 4.30 0.28 25.73
CA LEU A 320 5.04 1.36 26.38
C LEU A 320 4.07 2.48 26.74
N GLU A 321 4.25 3.09 27.90
CA GLU A 321 3.49 4.23 28.42
C GLU A 321 4.46 5.34 28.83
N SER A 322 4.09 6.61 28.64
CA SER A 322 4.83 7.77 29.16
C SER A 322 3.82 8.79 29.67
N GLY A 323 4.06 9.33 30.88
CA GLY A 323 3.13 10.29 31.49
C GLY A 323 1.72 9.74 31.78
N GLY A 324 1.54 8.41 31.88
CA GLY A 324 0.24 7.77 32.13
C GLY A 324 -0.59 7.48 30.89
N SER A 325 -0.11 7.86 29.70
CA SER A 325 -0.73 7.50 28.42
C SER A 325 0.04 6.37 27.76
N PRO A 326 -0.64 5.37 27.14
CA PRO A 326 0.02 4.45 26.23
C PRO A 326 0.73 5.25 25.14
N LEU A 327 1.89 4.79 24.67
CA LEU A 327 2.68 5.35 23.56
C LEU A 327 2.60 4.45 22.33
N ARG A 328 2.83 3.14 22.50
CA ARG A 328 2.81 2.16 21.40
C ARG A 328 2.65 0.74 21.93
N THR A 329 2.12 -0.15 21.10
CA THR A 329 2.12 -1.60 21.33
C THR A 329 2.84 -2.31 20.17
N LEU A 330 3.77 -3.21 20.49
CA LEU A 330 4.56 -4.00 19.55
C LEU A 330 4.36 -5.50 19.79
N ARG A 331 4.50 -6.31 18.73
CA ARG A 331 4.41 -7.77 18.79
C ARG A 331 5.79 -8.37 19.12
N LEU A 332 5.85 -9.31 20.05
CA LEU A 332 7.06 -10.05 20.44
C LEU A 332 6.83 -11.57 20.31
N VAL A 333 7.78 -12.27 19.70
CA VAL A 333 7.82 -13.74 19.59
C VAL A 333 8.99 -14.27 20.41
N LEU A 334 8.72 -15.20 21.33
CA LEU A 334 9.74 -15.87 22.16
C LEU A 334 9.93 -17.34 21.76
N GLU A 335 11.19 -17.74 21.56
CA GLU A 335 11.64 -19.07 21.09
C GLU A 335 12.48 -19.87 22.09
#